data_AF-A0A1V4R430-F1
#
_entry.id   AF-A0A1V4R430-F1
#
_cell.length_a   1.000
_cell.length_b   1.000
_cell.length_c   1.000
_cell.angle_alpha   90.00
_cell.angle_beta   90.00
_cell.angle_gamma   90.00
#
_symmetry.space_group_name_H-M   'P 1'
#
loop_
_entity.id
_entity.type
_entity.pdbx_description
1 polymer ?
#
loop_
_entity_poly.entity_id
_entity_poly.type
_entity_poly.pdbx_seq_one_letter_code
_entity_poly.pdbx_strand_id
1 'polypeptide(L)'
;MRDLHFAFDKGEHIMPKKEKTLSDKHVRAVLSVLQEISAIIQTPVEHEVFESVLASIRKAIPYTSATLFLLDKETQQLEEVSRAGEKVDLIQSVRFDLGPGFSAWVAKQKKPVLISNLHRKMLKEGKAVRSFLSVPLMVRDQLIGVLNLSHQEPEALGKDEFQLAHIIAAQVAFAIERMLYENELRDKNEQLEEAHKRLKEAQEELIELKEREAISQVVISLNHEINNPLTTIVGNAQFLLMTADKVDKGVAERLETITKEANRISQATHKLSNLKKLETDDYLSGRGEKMIDLSRSV
;
A
#
# COMPACT_ATOMS: atom_id res chain seq x y z
N MET A 1 -15.62 -46.36 12.97
CA MET A 1 -15.99 -44.93 13.07
C MET A 1 -16.25 -44.45 14.51
N ARG A 2 -16.04 -45.29 15.55
CA ARG A 2 -16.18 -44.93 16.98
C ARG A 2 -14.84 -44.78 17.74
N ASP A 3 -13.69 -45.00 17.09
CA ASP A 3 -12.40 -45.13 17.77
C ASP A 3 -11.44 -43.92 17.63
N LEU A 4 -11.93 -42.76 17.20
CA LEU A 4 -11.16 -41.50 17.17
C LEU A 4 -11.54 -40.52 18.29
N HIS A 5 -12.54 -40.86 19.10
CA HIS A 5 -12.74 -40.28 20.42
C HIS A 5 -11.92 -41.12 21.39
N PHE A 6 -10.76 -40.62 21.86
CA PHE A 6 -10.15 -40.91 23.18
C PHE A 6 -8.66 -40.54 23.15
N ALA A 7 -8.38 -39.23 23.16
CA ALA A 7 -7.11 -38.69 23.69
C ALA A 7 -7.24 -37.23 24.16
N PHE A 8 -8.46 -36.68 24.23
CA PHE A 8 -8.67 -35.25 24.47
C PHE A 8 -9.26 -34.92 25.86
N ASP A 9 -9.71 -35.93 26.62
CA ASP A 9 -10.42 -35.73 27.90
C ASP A 9 -9.60 -36.10 29.14
N LYS A 10 -8.44 -36.74 28.94
CA LYS A 10 -7.41 -36.81 29.98
C LYS A 10 -6.39 -35.75 29.67
N GLY A 11 -6.41 -34.67 30.44
CA GLY A 11 -5.35 -33.66 30.50
C GLY A 11 -4.02 -34.26 30.96
N GLU A 12 -3.49 -35.24 30.23
CA GLU A 12 -2.07 -35.56 30.26
C GLU A 12 -1.35 -34.47 29.47
N HIS A 13 -1.33 -33.27 30.06
CA HIS A 13 -0.19 -32.39 29.96
C HIS A 13 1.04 -33.19 30.43
N ILE A 14 1.68 -33.92 29.51
CA ILE A 14 3.04 -34.38 29.71
C ILE A 14 3.96 -33.20 29.35
N MET A 15 3.81 -32.10 30.10
CA MET A 15 4.91 -31.15 30.27
C MET A 15 6.01 -31.90 31.03
N PRO A 16 7.24 -31.98 30.51
CA PRO A 16 8.30 -32.73 31.17
C PRO A 16 8.66 -32.09 32.51
N LYS A 17 8.63 -32.88 33.59
CA LYS A 17 9.13 -32.51 34.95
C LYS A 17 10.65 -32.33 35.03
N LYS A 18 11.38 -32.32 33.92
CA LYS A 18 12.82 -32.07 33.85
C LYS A 18 13.16 -31.31 32.58
N GLU A 19 13.63 -30.07 32.75
CA GLU A 19 14.39 -29.34 31.74
C GLU A 19 15.65 -30.17 31.41
N LYS A 20 15.61 -30.92 30.32
CA LYS A 20 16.83 -31.47 29.73
C LYS A 20 17.43 -30.33 28.92
N THR A 21 18.61 -29.86 29.31
CA THR A 21 19.36 -28.87 28.53
C THR A 21 19.60 -29.44 27.13
N LEU A 22 19.22 -28.68 26.09
CA LEU A 22 19.55 -29.02 24.70
C LEU A 22 21.04 -29.27 24.58
N SER A 23 21.43 -30.36 23.89
CA SER A 23 22.85 -30.62 23.61
C SER A 23 23.47 -29.48 22.78
N ASP A 24 24.74 -29.17 23.01
CA ASP A 24 25.52 -28.18 22.26
C ASP A 24 25.37 -28.28 20.73
N LYS A 25 25.20 -29.50 20.20
CA LYS A 25 24.97 -29.73 18.77
C LYS A 25 23.61 -29.17 18.32
N HIS A 26 22.57 -29.39 19.12
CA HIS A 26 21.23 -28.88 18.86
C HIS A 26 21.19 -27.35 18.99
N VAL A 27 21.87 -26.79 19.99
CA VAL A 27 21.97 -25.33 20.17
C VAL A 27 22.61 -24.66 18.96
N ARG A 28 23.71 -25.19 18.44
CA ARG A 28 24.37 -24.66 17.23
C ARG A 28 23.50 -24.80 15.98
N ALA A 29 22.81 -25.93 15.82
CA ALA A 29 21.90 -26.14 14.69
C ALA A 29 20.75 -25.13 14.70
N VAL A 30 20.14 -24.89 15.86
CA VAL A 30 19.09 -23.87 16.02
C VAL A 30 19.64 -22.49 15.69
N LEU A 31 20.75 -22.07 16.29
CA LEU A 31 21.36 -20.76 16.03
C LEU A 31 21.62 -20.52 14.54
N SER A 32 22.16 -21.52 13.83
CA SER A 32 22.40 -21.43 12.39
C SER A 32 21.10 -21.24 11.61
N VAL A 33 20.05 -22.01 11.95
CA VAL A 33 18.74 -21.90 11.29
C VAL A 33 18.08 -20.55 11.58
N LEU A 34 18.17 -20.06 12.81
CA LEU A 34 17.63 -18.73 13.18
C LEU A 34 18.32 -17.61 12.39
N GLN A 35 19.65 -17.68 12.24
CA GLN A 35 20.42 -16.71 11.45
C GLN A 35 20.08 -16.76 9.97
N GLU A 36 19.98 -17.96 9.39
CA GLU A 36 19.59 -18.14 7.98
C GLU A 36 18.17 -17.62 7.72
N ILE A 37 17.18 -17.99 8.54
CA ILE A 37 15.80 -17.50 8.42
C ILE A 37 15.76 -15.97 8.53
N SER A 38 16.51 -15.40 9.47
CA SER A 38 16.60 -13.96 9.62
C SER A 38 17.21 -13.25 8.41
N ALA A 39 18.13 -13.89 7.69
CA ALA A 39 18.77 -13.34 6.49
C ALA A 39 17.88 -13.50 5.25
N ILE A 40 17.24 -14.66 5.08
CA ILE A 40 16.33 -14.95 3.97
C ILE A 40 15.19 -13.93 3.94
N ILE A 41 14.62 -13.63 5.11
CA ILE A 41 13.45 -12.76 5.21
C ILE A 41 13.78 -11.26 4.98
N GLN A 42 15.06 -10.88 5.01
CA GLN A 42 15.48 -9.53 4.62
C GLN A 42 15.54 -9.35 3.09
N THR A 43 15.32 -10.42 2.31
CA THR A 43 15.35 -10.34 0.85
C THR A 43 13.93 -10.21 0.28
N PRO A 44 13.70 -9.34 -0.72
CA PRO A 44 12.36 -8.97 -1.19
C PRO A 44 11.67 -10.01 -2.09
N VAL A 45 12.02 -11.30 -2.01
CA VAL A 45 11.49 -12.35 -2.92
C VAL A 45 10.46 -13.22 -2.23
N GLU A 46 9.17 -12.91 -2.42
CA GLU A 46 8.06 -13.45 -1.62
C GLU A 46 7.86 -14.98 -1.68
N HIS A 47 8.10 -15.63 -2.81
CA HIS A 47 7.84 -17.08 -2.96
C HIS A 47 9.05 -17.96 -2.60
N GLU A 48 10.27 -17.54 -2.93
CA GLU A 48 11.48 -18.33 -2.66
C GLU A 48 11.88 -18.31 -1.17
N VAL A 49 11.40 -17.30 -0.43
CA VAL A 49 11.68 -17.13 1.00
C VAL A 49 11.13 -18.30 1.82
N PHE A 50 9.86 -18.69 1.61
CA PHE A 50 9.25 -19.74 2.42
C PHE A 50 9.80 -21.14 2.14
N GLU A 51 10.16 -21.44 0.89
CA GLU A 51 10.83 -22.69 0.53
C GLU A 51 12.21 -22.78 1.19
N SER A 52 12.94 -21.67 1.19
CA SER A 52 14.26 -21.56 1.85
C SER A 52 14.14 -21.69 3.37
N VAL A 53 13.08 -21.14 3.98
CA VAL A 53 12.77 -21.34 5.40
C VAL A 53 12.55 -22.82 5.71
N LEU A 54 11.73 -23.53 4.92
CA LEU A 54 11.53 -24.97 5.10
C LEU A 54 12.85 -25.74 4.94
N ALA A 55 13.63 -25.44 3.91
CA ALA A 55 14.94 -26.05 3.69
C ALA A 55 15.91 -25.81 4.87
N SER A 56 15.90 -24.63 5.47
CA SER A 56 16.69 -24.32 6.67
C SER A 56 16.20 -25.11 7.88
N ILE A 57 14.88 -25.16 8.13
CA ILE A 57 14.28 -25.98 9.21
C ILE A 57 14.72 -27.45 9.08
N ARG A 58 14.79 -27.98 7.86
CA ARG A 58 15.19 -29.38 7.59
C ARG A 58 16.58 -29.73 8.11
N LYS A 59 17.49 -28.75 8.19
CA LYS A 59 18.86 -28.95 8.71
C LYS A 59 18.86 -29.22 10.21
N ALA A 60 17.91 -28.64 10.96
CA ALA A 60 17.78 -28.84 12.40
C ALA A 60 16.79 -29.96 12.76
N ILE A 61 15.72 -30.10 11.99
CA ILE A 61 14.66 -31.09 12.22
C ILE A 61 14.47 -31.90 10.94
N PRO A 62 15.04 -33.11 10.86
CA PRO A 62 14.85 -33.98 9.70
C PRO A 62 13.36 -34.32 9.52
N TYR A 63 12.80 -33.93 8.38
CA TYR A 63 11.42 -34.25 8.01
C TYR A 63 11.36 -34.90 6.62
N THR A 64 10.32 -35.71 6.39
CA THR A 64 9.98 -36.25 5.06
C THR A 64 9.09 -35.29 4.29
N SER A 65 8.13 -34.66 4.96
CA SER A 65 7.39 -33.52 4.39
C SER A 65 7.15 -32.41 5.39
N ALA A 66 7.00 -31.20 4.86
CA ALA A 66 6.66 -30.01 5.62
C ALA A 66 5.66 -29.15 4.84
N THR A 67 4.81 -28.43 5.57
CA THR A 67 3.87 -27.47 4.98
C THR A 67 3.78 -26.26 5.89
N LEU A 68 3.92 -25.08 5.28
CA LEU A 68 3.77 -23.80 5.94
C LEU A 68 2.45 -23.19 5.52
N PHE A 69 1.61 -22.88 6.50
CA PHE A 69 0.36 -22.17 6.32
C PHE A 69 0.44 -20.79 6.93
N LEU A 70 -0.06 -19.77 6.24
CA LEU A 70 -0.28 -18.44 6.81
C LEU A 70 -1.77 -18.20 7.00
N LEU A 71 -2.11 -17.43 8.04
CA LEU A 71 -3.48 -17.00 8.26
C LEU A 71 -3.74 -15.77 7.40
N ASP A 72 -4.65 -15.90 6.44
CA ASP A 72 -5.19 -14.75 5.74
C ASP A 72 -6.10 -13.96 6.69
N LYS A 73 -5.78 -12.67 6.88
CA LYS A 73 -6.48 -11.81 7.85
C LYS A 73 -7.90 -11.47 7.41
N GLU A 74 -8.18 -11.44 6.10
CA GLU A 74 -9.48 -11.03 5.55
C GLU A 74 -10.48 -12.20 5.55
N THR A 75 -10.06 -13.34 5.03
CA THR A 75 -10.88 -14.55 4.90
C THR A 75 -10.90 -15.40 6.16
N GLN A 76 -9.96 -15.17 7.09
CA GLN A 76 -9.73 -16.00 8.29
C GLN A 76 -9.48 -17.48 7.92
N GLN A 77 -8.76 -17.73 6.83
CA GLN A 77 -8.42 -19.08 6.38
C GLN A 77 -6.91 -19.32 6.41
N LEU A 78 -6.53 -20.58 6.63
CA LEU A 78 -5.13 -21.00 6.48
C LEU A 78 -4.82 -21.25 5.00
N GLU A 79 -3.93 -20.44 4.45
CA GLU A 79 -3.43 -20.57 3.09
C GLU A 79 -2.07 -21.27 3.07
N GLU A 80 -1.93 -22.27 2.20
CA GLU A 80 -0.65 -22.97 2.00
C GLU A 80 0.28 -22.06 1.19
N VAL A 81 1.32 -21.52 1.84
CA VAL A 81 2.30 -20.64 1.19
C VAL A 81 3.56 -21.37 0.74
N SER A 82 3.85 -22.54 1.32
CA SER A 82 4.99 -23.36 0.92
C SER A 82 4.85 -24.81 1.37
N ARG A 83 5.47 -25.72 0.61
CA ARG A 83 5.48 -27.15 0.89
C ARG A 83 6.77 -27.80 0.42
N ALA A 84 7.29 -28.70 1.25
CA ALA A 84 8.37 -29.61 0.88
C ALA A 84 7.87 -31.06 1.01
N GLY A 85 8.04 -31.88 -0.03
CA GLY A 85 7.53 -33.25 -0.06
C GLY A 85 6.00 -33.34 -0.23
N GLU A 86 5.39 -34.49 0.09
CA GLU A 86 3.95 -34.69 -0.10
C GLU A 86 3.11 -33.93 0.93
N LYS A 87 1.92 -33.46 0.51
CA LYS A 87 0.96 -32.80 1.40
C LYS A 87 0.37 -33.81 2.39
N VAL A 88 0.64 -33.57 3.66
CA VAL A 88 0.17 -34.39 4.77
C VAL A 88 -0.73 -33.55 5.66
N ASP A 89 -2.03 -33.82 5.59
CA ASP A 89 -2.97 -33.45 6.66
C ASP A 89 -3.71 -34.72 7.08
N LEU A 90 -3.48 -35.15 8.32
CA LEU A 90 -3.90 -36.45 8.83
C LEU A 90 -5.42 -36.56 9.04
N ILE A 91 -6.14 -35.44 9.11
CA ILE A 91 -7.60 -35.41 9.31
C ILE A 91 -8.25 -34.42 8.34
N GLN A 92 -8.35 -34.75 7.05
CA GLN A 92 -9.12 -33.92 6.11
C GLN A 92 -10.64 -33.94 6.36
N SER A 93 -11.12 -34.83 7.23
CA SER A 93 -12.56 -35.06 7.47
C SER A 93 -13.19 -34.16 8.54
N VAL A 94 -12.39 -33.45 9.34
CA VAL A 94 -12.90 -32.48 10.34
C VAL A 94 -12.64 -31.09 9.79
N ARG A 95 -13.71 -30.35 9.49
CA ARG A 95 -13.64 -28.94 9.09
C ARG A 95 -13.83 -28.05 10.31
N PHE A 96 -12.85 -27.21 10.58
CA PHE A 96 -12.97 -26.07 11.47
C PHE A 96 -13.23 -24.81 10.63
N ASP A 97 -13.64 -23.73 11.28
CA ASP A 97 -13.89 -22.43 10.63
C ASP A 97 -12.67 -21.93 9.83
N LEU A 98 -11.46 -22.26 10.32
CA LEU A 98 -10.15 -21.90 9.73
C LEU A 98 -9.65 -22.91 8.66
N GLY A 99 -10.41 -23.95 8.34
CA GLY A 99 -10.05 -25.01 7.40
C GLY A 99 -10.13 -26.45 7.97
N PRO A 100 -9.80 -27.48 7.19
CA PRO A 100 -9.79 -28.85 7.68
C PRO A 100 -8.54 -29.20 8.49
N GLY A 101 -8.65 -30.22 9.35
CA GLY A 101 -7.50 -30.95 9.88
C GLY A 101 -6.80 -30.39 11.10
N PHE A 102 -5.65 -30.98 11.42
CA PHE A 102 -4.88 -30.60 12.61
C PHE A 102 -4.37 -29.18 12.51
N SER A 103 -4.04 -28.70 11.31
CA SER A 103 -3.60 -27.35 11.04
C SER A 103 -4.61 -26.32 11.56
N ALA A 104 -5.89 -26.49 11.22
CA ALA A 104 -6.94 -25.59 11.64
C ALA A 104 -7.30 -25.72 13.13
N TRP A 105 -7.16 -26.92 13.72
CA TRP A 105 -7.28 -27.09 15.18
C TRP A 105 -6.15 -26.36 15.92
N VAL A 106 -4.90 -26.50 15.47
CA VAL A 106 -3.73 -25.82 16.04
C VAL A 106 -3.88 -24.31 15.94
N ALA A 107 -4.33 -23.80 14.80
CA ALA A 107 -4.65 -22.39 14.62
C ALA A 107 -5.72 -21.91 15.62
N LYS A 108 -6.83 -22.65 15.76
CA LYS A 108 -7.94 -22.28 16.65
C LYS A 108 -7.54 -22.33 18.14
N GLN A 109 -6.81 -23.36 18.54
CA GLN A 109 -6.43 -23.57 19.95
C GLN A 109 -5.13 -22.85 20.34
N LYS A 110 -4.35 -22.39 19.36
CA LYS A 110 -3.00 -21.82 19.55
C LYS A 110 -2.09 -22.73 20.38
N LYS A 111 -2.25 -24.04 20.19
CA LYS A 111 -1.54 -25.09 20.93
C LYS A 111 -0.95 -26.08 19.94
N PRO A 112 0.31 -26.52 20.14
CA PRO A 112 0.95 -27.45 19.23
C PRO A 112 0.40 -28.88 19.43
N VAL A 113 0.57 -29.71 18.41
CA VAL A 113 0.21 -31.14 18.40
C VAL A 113 1.44 -31.95 18.04
N LEU A 114 1.77 -32.92 18.88
CA LEU A 114 2.83 -33.91 18.64
C LEU A 114 2.20 -35.31 18.58
N ILE A 115 2.45 -36.01 17.48
CA ILE A 115 2.10 -37.42 17.30
C ILE A 115 3.41 -38.14 16.98
N SER A 116 4.06 -38.71 18.00
CA SER A 116 5.35 -39.37 17.83
C SER A 116 5.23 -40.73 17.13
N ASN A 117 4.08 -41.42 17.25
CA ASN A 117 3.89 -42.72 16.61
C ASN A 117 2.44 -42.92 16.14
N LEU A 118 2.22 -42.71 14.84
CA LEU A 118 0.95 -42.99 14.18
C LEU A 118 0.92 -44.46 13.73
N HIS A 119 -0.04 -45.21 14.26
CA HIS A 119 -0.21 -46.62 13.92
C HIS A 119 -0.63 -46.79 12.45
N ARG A 120 -0.02 -47.78 11.75
CA ARG A 120 -0.30 -48.07 10.34
C ARG A 120 -1.79 -48.31 10.03
N LYS A 121 -2.56 -48.85 10.99
CA LYS A 121 -4.00 -49.08 10.85
C LYS A 121 -4.83 -47.80 10.72
N MET A 122 -4.26 -46.65 11.10
CA MET A 122 -4.90 -45.33 10.99
C MET A 122 -4.55 -44.63 9.68
N LEU A 123 -3.65 -45.20 8.86
CA LEU A 123 -3.23 -44.64 7.59
C LEU A 123 -4.18 -45.13 6.49
N LYS A 124 -4.68 -44.20 5.66
CA LYS A 124 -5.29 -44.56 4.37
C LYS A 124 -4.19 -45.10 3.46
N GLU A 125 -4.53 -46.11 2.65
CA GLU A 125 -3.60 -46.79 1.74
C GLU A 125 -2.76 -45.78 0.94
N GLY A 126 -1.43 -45.92 1.01
CA GLY A 126 -0.46 -45.13 0.24
C GLY A 126 0.29 -44.02 0.99
N LYS A 127 -0.15 -43.58 2.18
CA LYS A 127 0.56 -42.51 2.93
C LYS A 127 1.39 -43.06 4.08
N ALA A 128 2.70 -42.91 4.02
CA ALA A 128 3.65 -43.49 4.98
C ALA A 128 3.95 -42.59 6.19
N VAL A 129 3.06 -41.69 6.62
CA VAL A 129 3.35 -40.79 7.76
C VAL A 129 3.27 -41.57 9.08
N ARG A 130 4.34 -41.57 9.85
CA ARG A 130 4.46 -42.34 11.09
C ARG A 130 4.74 -41.46 12.31
N SER A 131 5.20 -40.24 12.10
CA SER A 131 5.22 -39.19 13.12
C SER A 131 4.86 -37.84 12.51
N PHE A 132 4.26 -36.96 13.30
CA PHE A 132 3.72 -35.68 12.87
C PHE A 132 3.83 -34.64 13.98
N LEU A 133 4.17 -33.42 13.58
CA LEU A 133 4.28 -32.27 14.46
C LEU A 133 3.60 -31.08 13.79
N SER A 134 2.70 -30.42 14.50
CA SER A 134 2.08 -29.19 14.07
C SER A 134 2.24 -28.13 15.14
N VAL A 135 2.84 -27.00 14.80
CA VAL A 135 3.14 -25.91 15.73
C VAL A 135 2.54 -24.60 15.22
N PRO A 136 1.89 -23.81 16.09
CA PRO A 136 1.41 -22.50 15.70
C PRO A 136 2.58 -21.52 15.57
N LEU A 137 2.52 -20.66 14.56
CA LEU A 137 3.42 -19.53 14.39
C LEU A 137 2.78 -18.33 15.08
N MET A 138 3.31 -17.99 16.26
CA MET A 138 2.74 -16.96 17.13
C MET A 138 3.71 -15.79 17.27
N VAL A 139 3.19 -14.58 17.14
CA VAL A 139 3.88 -13.39 17.65
C VAL A 139 3.03 -12.77 18.75
N ARG A 140 3.59 -12.72 19.95
CA ARG A 140 2.83 -12.39 21.17
C ARG A 140 1.59 -13.32 21.26
N ASP A 141 0.38 -12.77 21.25
CA ASP A 141 -0.87 -13.53 21.29
C ASP A 141 -1.55 -13.67 19.91
N GLN A 142 -0.91 -13.21 18.83
CA GLN A 142 -1.45 -13.23 17.48
C GLN A 142 -0.94 -14.45 16.70
N LEU A 143 -1.87 -15.15 16.06
CA LEU A 143 -1.55 -16.26 15.16
C LEU A 143 -1.17 -15.68 13.79
N ILE A 144 0.03 -16.02 13.33
CA ILE A 144 0.53 -15.69 11.99
C ILE A 144 0.26 -16.85 11.02
N GLY A 145 0.31 -18.08 11.51
CA GLY A 145 0.20 -19.27 10.67
C GLY A 145 0.45 -20.57 11.42
N VAL A 146 0.66 -21.66 10.68
CA VAL A 146 0.90 -23.00 11.22
C VAL A 146 2.00 -23.69 10.43
N LEU A 147 2.97 -24.29 11.12
CA LEU A 147 3.99 -25.13 10.53
C LEU A 147 3.69 -26.60 10.83
N ASN A 148 3.56 -27.40 9.79
CA ASN A 148 3.41 -28.85 9.87
C ASN A 148 4.69 -29.54 9.39
N LEU A 149 5.16 -30.51 10.17
CA LEU A 149 6.26 -31.41 9.84
C LEU A 149 5.77 -32.86 9.96
N SER A 150 6.21 -33.71 9.04
CA SER A 150 5.89 -35.13 9.07
C SER A 150 7.09 -35.99 8.70
N HIS A 151 7.15 -37.19 9.26
CA HIS A 151 8.19 -38.17 8.95
C HIS A 151 7.60 -39.55 8.72
N GLN A 152 8.28 -40.37 7.91
CA GLN A 152 7.88 -41.75 7.63
C GLN A 152 8.30 -42.77 8.68
N GLU A 153 9.00 -42.33 9.73
CA GLU A 153 9.47 -43.17 10.82
C GLU A 153 8.78 -42.76 12.13
N PRO A 154 8.42 -43.73 12.99
CA PRO A 154 7.94 -43.44 14.33
C PRO A 154 9.08 -42.82 15.15
N GLU A 155 8.74 -41.95 16.10
CA GLU A 155 9.65 -41.26 17.03
C GLU A 155 10.71 -40.36 16.37
N ALA A 156 10.73 -40.23 15.03
CA ALA A 156 11.62 -39.31 14.32
C ALA A 156 11.27 -37.83 14.57
N LEU A 157 10.00 -37.54 14.84
CA LEU A 157 9.57 -36.27 15.42
C LEU A 157 9.19 -36.56 16.88
N GLY A 158 10.18 -36.48 17.77
CA GLY A 158 10.05 -36.76 19.18
C GLY A 158 9.97 -35.47 20.02
N LYS A 159 10.28 -35.60 21.31
CA LYS A 159 10.25 -34.48 22.26
C LYS A 159 11.33 -33.44 21.98
N ASP A 160 12.51 -33.88 21.52
CA ASP A 160 13.63 -32.99 21.25
C ASP A 160 13.32 -32.17 19.99
N GLU A 161 12.80 -32.80 18.93
CA GLU A 161 12.33 -32.11 17.72
C GLU A 161 11.17 -31.17 18.00
N PHE A 162 10.26 -31.53 18.91
CA PHE A 162 9.19 -30.63 19.36
C PHE A 162 9.74 -29.34 19.97
N GLN A 163 10.73 -29.44 20.88
CA GLN A 163 11.34 -28.27 21.51
C GLN A 163 12.03 -27.38 20.47
N LEU A 164 12.77 -28.00 19.54
CA LEU A 164 13.42 -27.30 18.44
C LEU A 164 12.39 -26.58 17.56
N ALA A 165 11.33 -27.28 17.17
CA ALA A 165 10.29 -26.72 16.31
C ALA A 165 9.58 -25.55 16.98
N HIS A 166 9.33 -25.64 18.29
CA HIS A 166 8.68 -24.56 19.03
C HIS A 166 9.55 -23.29 19.04
N ILE A 167 10.86 -23.42 19.25
CA ILE A 167 11.79 -22.28 19.21
C ILE A 167 11.89 -21.70 17.79
N ILE A 168 12.05 -22.56 16.78
CA ILE A 168 12.17 -22.12 15.40
C ILE A 168 10.86 -21.48 14.92
N ALA A 169 9.70 -22.03 15.31
CA ALA A 169 8.38 -21.48 14.99
C ALA A 169 8.21 -20.04 15.48
N ALA A 170 8.68 -19.71 16.69
CA ALA A 170 8.62 -18.35 17.21
C ALA A 170 9.43 -17.38 16.35
N GLN A 171 10.63 -17.77 15.91
CA GLN A 171 11.47 -16.93 15.05
C GLN A 171 10.89 -16.79 13.65
N VAL A 172 10.40 -17.89 13.07
CA VAL A 172 9.72 -17.89 11.77
C VAL A 172 8.52 -16.96 11.84
N ALA A 173 7.69 -17.06 12.88
CA ALA A 173 6.53 -16.20 13.07
C ALA A 173 6.92 -14.71 13.09
N PHE A 174 7.93 -14.35 13.90
CA PHE A 174 8.39 -12.96 14.01
C PHE A 174 8.91 -12.41 12.68
N ALA A 175 9.70 -13.20 11.97
CA ALA A 175 10.29 -12.77 10.72
C ALA A 175 9.22 -12.66 9.62
N ILE A 176 8.29 -13.61 9.53
CA ILE A 176 7.16 -13.53 8.59
C ILE A 176 6.28 -12.31 8.89
N GLU A 177 5.94 -12.08 10.16
CA GLU A 177 5.15 -10.91 10.55
C GLU A 177 5.86 -9.61 10.13
N ARG A 178 7.16 -9.50 10.39
CA ARG A 178 7.96 -8.36 9.96
C ARG A 178 7.93 -8.15 8.45
N MET A 179 8.10 -9.21 7.66
CA MET A 179 8.05 -9.16 6.20
C MET A 179 6.71 -8.62 5.70
N LEU A 180 5.61 -9.14 6.24
CA LEU A 180 4.26 -8.71 5.87
C LEU A 180 4.03 -7.25 6.23
N TYR A 181 4.49 -6.79 7.39
CA TYR A 181 4.40 -5.39 7.79
C TYR A 181 5.27 -4.46 6.93
N GLU A 182 6.49 -4.88 6.56
CA GLU A 182 7.37 -4.09 5.70
C GLU A 182 6.78 -3.93 4.28
N ASN A 183 6.18 -4.99 3.74
CA ASN A 183 5.44 -4.93 2.48
C ASN A 183 4.22 -3.99 2.57
N GLU A 184 3.39 -4.13 3.61
CA GLU A 184 2.24 -3.25 3.82
C GLU A 184 2.66 -1.78 3.96
N LEU A 185 3.75 -1.51 4.69
CA LEU A 185 4.28 -0.17 4.86
C LEU A 185 4.79 0.42 3.53
N ARG A 186 5.46 -0.38 2.71
CA ARG A 186 5.92 0.03 1.37
C ARG A 186 4.75 0.42 0.50
N ASP A 187 3.74 -0.43 0.40
CA ASP A 187 2.55 -0.18 -0.43
C ASP A 187 1.79 1.07 0.03
N LYS A 188 1.68 1.29 1.35
CA LYS A 188 1.09 2.51 1.92
C LYS A 188 1.90 3.75 1.61
N ASN A 189 3.24 3.66 1.64
CA ASN A 189 4.09 4.79 1.33
C ASN A 189 4.00 5.18 -0.16
N GLU A 190 3.98 4.20 -1.06
CA GLU A 190 3.77 4.44 -2.50
C GLU A 190 2.40 5.11 -2.78
N GLN A 191 1.34 4.63 -2.12
CA GLN A 191 0.01 5.26 -2.21
C GLN A 191 0.01 6.70 -1.69
N LEU A 192 0.73 6.97 -0.60
CA LEU A 192 0.83 8.30 -0.02
C LEU A 192 1.61 9.26 -0.93
N GLU A 193 2.71 8.81 -1.53
CA GLU A 193 3.50 9.60 -2.48
C GLU A 193 2.68 9.98 -3.71
N GLU A 194 1.92 9.04 -4.28
CA GLU A 194 1.03 9.30 -5.41
C GLU A 194 -0.10 10.27 -5.04
N ALA A 195 -0.73 10.09 -3.87
CA ALA A 195 -1.76 11.01 -3.39
C ALA A 195 -1.21 12.42 -3.16
N HIS A 196 0.00 12.54 -2.61
CA HIS A 196 0.67 13.82 -2.38
C HIS A 196 1.00 14.52 -3.71
N LYS A 197 1.45 13.77 -4.72
CA LYS A 197 1.70 14.30 -6.06
C LYS A 197 0.43 14.88 -6.68
N ARG A 198 -0.68 14.13 -6.66
CA ARG A 198 -1.98 14.59 -7.18
C ARG A 198 -2.50 15.82 -6.44
N LEU A 199 -2.33 15.86 -5.11
CA LEU A 199 -2.72 17.01 -4.32
C LEU A 199 -1.95 18.26 -4.73
N LYS A 200 -0.64 18.12 -4.96
CA LYS A 200 0.21 19.22 -5.42
C LYS A 200 -0.20 19.73 -6.80
N GLU A 201 -0.44 18.83 -7.76
CA GLU A 201 -0.90 19.18 -9.11
C GLU A 201 -2.25 19.93 -9.05
N ALA A 202 -3.21 19.43 -8.28
CA ALA A 202 -4.51 20.08 -8.10
C ALA A 202 -4.41 21.46 -7.42
N GLN A 203 -3.44 21.65 -6.51
CA GLN A 203 -3.18 22.94 -5.90
C GLN A 203 -2.59 23.95 -6.89
N GLU A 204 -1.65 23.51 -7.73
CA GLU A 204 -1.07 24.35 -8.79
C GLU A 204 -2.16 24.79 -9.79
N GLU A 205 -3.01 23.87 -10.24
CA GLU A 205 -4.16 24.20 -11.10
C GLU A 205 -5.14 25.18 -10.43
N LEU A 206 -5.40 25.02 -9.13
CA LEU A 206 -6.30 25.90 -8.39
C LEU A 206 -5.71 27.31 -8.24
N ILE A 207 -4.40 27.42 -8.05
CA ILE A 207 -3.71 28.72 -7.98
C ILE A 207 -3.83 29.42 -9.33
N GLU A 208 -3.52 28.74 -10.44
CA GLU A 208 -3.64 29.30 -11.78
C GLU A 208 -5.08 29.76 -12.08
N LEU A 209 -6.08 28.97 -11.69
CA LEU A 209 -7.49 29.31 -11.87
C LEU A 209 -7.88 30.56 -11.08
N LYS A 210 -7.44 30.67 -9.81
CA LYS A 210 -7.71 31.84 -8.96
C LYS A 210 -7.02 33.10 -9.48
N GLU A 211 -5.78 32.98 -9.95
CA GLU A 211 -5.06 34.11 -10.55
C GLU A 211 -5.80 34.63 -11.78
N ARG A 212 -6.25 33.73 -12.66
CA ARG A 212 -7.02 34.11 -13.86
C ARG A 212 -8.35 34.77 -13.52
N GLU A 213 -9.07 34.26 -12.53
CA GLU A 213 -10.33 34.86 -12.07
C GLU A 213 -10.11 36.26 -11.48
N ALA A 214 -9.09 36.42 -10.62
CA ALA A 214 -8.75 37.70 -10.01
C ALA A 214 -8.36 38.74 -11.08
N ILE A 215 -7.51 38.37 -12.04
CA ILE A 215 -7.14 39.25 -13.16
C ILE A 215 -8.38 39.64 -13.97
N SER A 216 -9.25 38.69 -14.29
CA SER A 216 -10.47 38.95 -15.05
C SER A 216 -11.38 39.96 -14.34
N GLN A 217 -11.60 39.81 -13.03
CA GLN A 217 -12.38 40.76 -12.23
C GLN A 217 -11.76 42.16 -12.24
N VAL A 218 -10.43 42.28 -12.09
CA VAL A 218 -9.73 43.57 -12.12
C VAL A 218 -9.91 44.24 -13.48
N VAL A 219 -9.78 43.51 -14.59
CA VAL A 219 -9.95 44.06 -15.94
C VAL A 219 -11.38 44.56 -16.15
N ILE A 220 -12.40 43.82 -15.70
CA ILE A 220 -13.80 44.25 -15.79
C ILE A 220 -14.03 45.55 -15.00
N SER A 221 -13.51 45.64 -13.78
CA SER A 221 -13.62 46.85 -12.95
C SER A 221 -12.93 48.05 -13.59
N LEU A 222 -11.68 47.89 -14.06
CA LEU A 222 -10.92 48.95 -14.72
C LEU A 222 -11.62 49.44 -15.99
N ASN A 223 -12.24 48.54 -16.75
CA ASN A 223 -12.98 48.92 -17.95
C ASN A 223 -14.17 49.83 -17.64
N HIS A 224 -14.93 49.52 -16.59
CA HIS A 224 -16.02 50.41 -16.14
C HIS A 224 -15.47 51.78 -15.71
N GLU A 225 -14.40 51.80 -14.92
CA GLU A 225 -13.79 53.05 -14.44
C GLU A 225 -13.19 53.91 -15.55
N ILE A 226 -12.61 53.31 -16.59
CA ILE A 226 -12.06 54.04 -17.75
C ILE A 226 -13.18 54.52 -18.69
N ASN A 227 -14.21 53.69 -18.91
CA ASN A 227 -15.31 54.07 -19.80
C ASN A 227 -16.12 55.25 -19.26
N ASN A 228 -16.30 55.37 -17.94
CA ASN A 228 -17.03 56.48 -17.31
C ASN A 228 -16.54 57.89 -17.72
N PRO A 229 -15.25 58.26 -17.54
CA PRO A 229 -14.73 59.54 -17.98
C PRO A 229 -14.67 59.65 -19.51
N LEU A 230 -14.44 58.56 -20.25
CA LEU A 230 -14.48 58.59 -21.72
C LEU A 230 -15.86 58.95 -22.25
N THR A 231 -16.92 58.38 -21.68
CA THR A 231 -18.31 58.74 -22.02
C THR A 231 -18.56 60.22 -21.75
N THR A 232 -18.02 60.76 -20.66
CA THR A 232 -18.12 62.19 -20.33
C THR A 232 -17.37 63.06 -21.34
N ILE A 233 -16.14 62.68 -21.72
CA ILE A 233 -15.31 63.38 -22.72
C ILE A 233 -16.02 63.38 -24.08
N VAL A 234 -16.48 62.22 -24.54
CA VAL A 234 -17.21 62.05 -25.80
C VAL A 234 -18.50 62.86 -25.80
N GLY A 235 -19.30 62.76 -24.73
CA GLY A 235 -20.56 63.50 -24.62
C GLY A 235 -20.37 65.01 -24.67
N ASN A 236 -19.39 65.55 -23.95
CA ASN A 236 -19.09 66.99 -23.98
C ASN A 236 -18.56 67.44 -25.36
N ALA A 237 -17.67 66.66 -25.97
CA ALA A 237 -17.12 66.99 -27.29
C ALA A 237 -18.21 67.00 -28.37
N GLN A 238 -19.11 66.02 -28.35
CA GLN A 238 -20.26 65.94 -29.25
C GLN A 238 -21.27 67.06 -28.99
N PHE A 239 -21.54 67.39 -27.72
CA PHE A 239 -22.43 68.50 -27.36
C PHE A 239 -21.94 69.84 -27.92
N LEU A 240 -20.64 70.13 -27.78
CA LEU A 240 -20.03 71.36 -28.32
C LEU A 240 -20.09 71.41 -29.86
N LEU A 241 -19.95 70.27 -30.55
CA LEU A 241 -20.13 70.18 -32.00
C LEU A 241 -21.58 70.43 -32.45
N MET A 242 -22.57 70.07 -31.62
CA MET A 242 -24.00 70.19 -31.94
C MET A 242 -24.62 71.54 -31.58
N THR A 243 -24.15 72.22 -30.54
CA THR A 243 -24.83 73.40 -29.96
C THR A 243 -24.18 74.75 -30.22
N ALA A 244 -22.92 74.79 -30.68
CA ALA A 244 -22.24 76.05 -30.95
C ALA A 244 -22.63 76.61 -32.34
N ASP A 245 -23.22 77.81 -32.38
CA ASP A 245 -23.71 78.50 -33.58
C ASP A 245 -22.66 78.64 -34.71
N LYS A 246 -21.37 78.79 -34.34
CA LYS A 246 -20.21 78.74 -35.23
C LYS A 246 -18.99 78.17 -34.50
N VAL A 247 -18.72 76.88 -34.64
CA VAL A 247 -17.43 76.31 -34.25
C VAL A 247 -16.41 76.63 -35.35
N ASP A 248 -15.27 77.20 -34.96
CA ASP A 248 -14.14 77.35 -35.88
C ASP A 248 -13.73 75.98 -36.45
N LYS A 249 -13.41 75.92 -37.75
CA LYS A 249 -13.13 74.65 -38.44
C LYS A 249 -11.98 73.88 -37.78
N GLY A 250 -10.96 74.58 -37.28
CA GLY A 250 -9.84 73.96 -36.56
C GLY A 250 -10.21 73.45 -35.16
N VAL A 251 -11.20 74.05 -34.50
CA VAL A 251 -11.75 73.56 -33.23
C VAL A 251 -12.62 72.33 -33.46
N ALA A 252 -13.44 72.31 -34.51
CA ALA A 252 -14.27 71.18 -34.87
C ALA A 252 -13.43 69.92 -35.17
N GLU A 253 -12.38 70.03 -35.98
CA GLU A 253 -11.46 68.92 -36.28
C GLU A 253 -10.77 68.37 -35.01
N ARG A 254 -10.45 69.23 -34.04
CA ARG A 254 -9.89 68.80 -32.74
C ARG A 254 -10.91 68.05 -31.90
N LEU A 255 -12.17 68.50 -31.85
CA LEU A 255 -13.25 67.80 -31.12
C LEU A 255 -13.58 66.44 -31.72
N GLU A 256 -13.58 66.32 -33.06
CA GLU A 256 -13.70 65.05 -33.76
C GLU A 256 -12.53 64.12 -33.44
N THR A 257 -11.31 64.64 -33.39
CA THR A 257 -10.11 63.87 -32.99
C THR A 257 -10.22 63.36 -31.55
N ILE A 258 -10.65 64.21 -30.60
CA ILE A 258 -10.88 63.81 -29.20
C ILE A 258 -11.90 62.68 -29.13
N THR A 259 -13.01 62.81 -29.85
CA THR A 259 -14.08 61.80 -29.89
C THR A 259 -13.57 60.49 -30.48
N LYS A 260 -12.81 60.56 -31.58
CA LYS A 260 -12.20 59.40 -32.23
C LYS A 260 -11.24 58.66 -31.30
N GLU A 261 -10.33 59.37 -30.64
CA GLU A 261 -9.35 58.75 -29.74
C GLU A 261 -10.00 58.22 -28.47
N ALA A 262 -10.99 58.92 -27.89
CA ALA A 262 -11.72 58.41 -26.73
C ALA A 262 -12.49 57.12 -27.05
N ASN A 263 -13.15 57.04 -28.21
CA ASN A 263 -13.80 55.82 -28.69
C ASN A 263 -12.79 54.70 -28.97
N ARG A 264 -11.60 55.04 -29.48
CA ARG A 264 -10.52 54.08 -29.71
C ARG A 264 -10.01 53.47 -28.40
N ILE A 265 -9.86 54.28 -27.34
CA ILE A 265 -9.51 53.78 -26.00
C ILE A 265 -10.62 52.88 -25.46
N SER A 266 -11.89 53.30 -25.57
CA SER A 266 -13.04 52.49 -25.10
C SER A 266 -13.15 51.13 -25.81
N GLN A 267 -12.85 51.09 -27.11
CA GLN A 267 -12.80 49.83 -27.85
C GLN A 267 -11.62 48.95 -27.43
N ALA A 268 -10.46 49.54 -27.11
CA ALA A 268 -9.30 48.80 -26.65
C ALA A 268 -9.54 48.17 -25.27
N THR A 269 -10.12 48.92 -24.33
CA THR A 269 -10.49 48.42 -23.00
C THR A 269 -11.55 47.32 -23.09
N HIS A 270 -12.59 47.47 -23.90
CA HIS A 270 -13.58 46.42 -24.12
C HIS A 270 -13.00 45.12 -24.69
N LYS A 271 -12.02 45.21 -25.60
CA LYS A 271 -11.29 44.02 -26.10
C LYS A 271 -10.54 43.33 -24.97
N LEU A 272 -9.89 44.08 -24.09
CA LEU A 272 -9.22 43.55 -22.89
C LEU A 272 -10.16 42.75 -21.97
N SER A 273 -11.42 43.15 -21.75
CA SER A 273 -12.37 42.37 -20.92
C SER A 273 -12.84 41.06 -21.54
N ASN A 274 -12.78 40.94 -22.87
CA ASN A 274 -13.25 39.74 -23.57
C ASN A 274 -12.15 38.71 -23.78
N LEU A 275 -10.92 38.98 -23.34
CA LEU A 275 -9.82 38.03 -23.40
C LEU A 275 -10.08 36.87 -22.44
N LYS A 276 -10.44 35.73 -23.01
CA LYS A 276 -10.65 34.50 -22.23
C LYS A 276 -9.32 33.89 -21.79
N LYS A 277 -8.24 34.05 -22.54
CA LYS A 277 -6.90 33.56 -22.19
C LYS A 277 -5.88 34.69 -22.26
N LEU A 278 -5.10 34.85 -21.19
CA LEU A 278 -3.82 35.53 -21.25
C LEU A 278 -2.78 34.48 -21.63
N GLU A 279 -2.44 34.37 -22.91
CA GLU A 279 -1.26 33.60 -23.30
C GLU A 279 -0.04 34.52 -23.13
N THR A 280 0.75 34.28 -22.09
CA THR A 280 2.09 34.87 -21.98
C THR A 280 3.06 33.98 -22.75
N ASP A 281 3.58 34.47 -23.88
CA ASP A 281 4.75 33.87 -24.53
C ASP A 281 6.01 34.27 -23.74
N ASP A 282 6.81 33.29 -23.30
CA ASP A 282 8.15 33.52 -22.75
C ASP A 282 9.10 33.87 -23.90
N TYR A 283 9.07 35.12 -24.37
CA TYR A 283 10.13 35.62 -25.23
C TYR A 283 11.27 36.20 -24.38
N LEU A 284 12.34 35.39 -24.31
CA LEU A 284 13.73 35.71 -23.96
C LEU A 284 14.09 35.71 -22.46
N SER A 285 14.78 34.62 -22.12
CA SER A 285 15.93 34.52 -21.23
C SER A 285 16.40 35.84 -20.57
N GLY A 286 16.10 36.01 -19.29
CA GLY A 286 17.04 36.65 -18.37
C GLY A 286 16.63 37.93 -17.63
N ARG A 287 15.49 38.56 -17.89
CA ARG A 287 14.97 39.64 -17.02
C ARG A 287 13.45 39.55 -16.90
N GLY A 288 12.97 39.27 -15.69
CA GLY A 288 11.59 38.90 -15.35
C GLY A 288 10.53 39.99 -15.51
N GLU A 289 10.40 40.59 -16.69
CA GLU A 289 9.24 41.40 -17.05
C GLU A 289 8.42 40.66 -18.11
N LYS A 290 7.33 40.02 -17.67
CA LYS A 290 6.32 39.43 -18.56
C LYS A 290 5.44 40.56 -19.12
N MET A 291 5.46 40.78 -20.43
CA MET A 291 4.56 41.75 -21.09
C MET A 291 3.47 41.00 -21.86
N ILE A 292 2.22 41.39 -21.65
CA ILE A 292 1.03 40.75 -22.24
C ILE A 292 0.98 41.04 -23.75
N ASP A 293 0.99 39.98 -24.58
CA ASP A 293 0.78 40.11 -26.03
C ASP A 293 -0.72 40.04 -26.38
N LEU A 294 -1.29 41.22 -26.62
CA LEU A 294 -2.69 41.40 -26.99
C LEU A 294 -3.02 40.99 -28.43
N SER A 295 -2.01 40.67 -29.26
CA SER A 295 -2.21 40.36 -30.69
C SER A 295 -2.51 38.88 -30.96
N ARG A 296 -2.17 37.99 -30.02
CA ARG A 296 -2.37 36.54 -30.11
C ARG A 296 -3.39 35.96 -29.14
N SER A 297 -3.82 36.76 -28.17
CA SER A 297 -4.81 36.34 -27.18
C SER A 297 -6.22 36.38 -27.81
N VAL A 298 -6.82 35.21 -28.05
CA VAL A 298 -8.19 35.01 -28.58
C VAL A 298 -9.14 34.56 -27.48
#